data_AF-A0A9D8ID49-F1
#
_entry.id   AF-A0A9D8ID49-F1
#
_cell.length_a   1.000
_cell.length_b   1.000
_cell.length_c   1.000
_cell.angle_alpha   90.00
_cell.angle_beta   90.00
_cell.angle_gamma   90.00
#
_symmetry.space_group_name_H-M   'P 1'
#
loop_
_entity.id
_entity.type
_entity.pdbx_description
1 polymer ?
#
loop_
_entity_poly.entity_id
_entity_poly.type
_entity_poly.pdbx_seq_one_letter_code
_entity_poly.pdbx_strand_id
1 'polypeptide(L)'
;MILRNFRRLKKWKMCFITVFSGGIFSLLSSYFHVAVADMALVHANVVWEMTDVVIQENSVVSWNVEKDNVWSFNPDLYPEGHSADGIPVLALINYVLTDQPIGMLVGRFGDCGRTFPMGSNGSIRPLPAEEGEFLYLSMNDDIIGNYGKGFKDNTGALKVQITQTRKD
;
A
#
# COMPACT_ATOMS: atom_id res chain seq x y z
N MET A 1 -92.90 7.06 -6.58
CA MET A 1 -92.35 8.25 -5.90
C MET A 1 -90.92 8.47 -6.41
N ILE A 2 -90.74 9.51 -7.24
CA ILE A 2 -89.48 10.24 -7.61
C ILE A 2 -88.38 9.37 -8.26
N LEU A 3 -88.08 9.33 -9.57
CA LEU A 3 -87.93 10.32 -10.67
C LEU A 3 -86.70 11.24 -10.56
N ARG A 4 -85.64 11.00 -11.36
CA ARG A 4 -84.84 11.95 -12.19
C ARG A 4 -83.48 11.31 -12.57
N ASN A 5 -83.22 10.98 -13.84
CA ASN A 5 -82.88 11.79 -15.03
C ASN A 5 -81.41 12.25 -15.15
N PHE A 6 -80.72 11.61 -16.12
CA PHE A 6 -79.89 12.16 -17.21
C PHE A 6 -78.74 13.15 -16.91
N ARG A 7 -77.53 12.80 -17.40
CA ARG A 7 -76.81 13.57 -18.45
C ARG A 7 -75.76 12.71 -19.18
N ARG A 8 -75.94 12.66 -20.52
CA ARG A 8 -74.99 12.37 -21.62
C ARG A 8 -73.73 13.27 -21.52
N LEU A 9 -72.56 13.11 -22.20
CA LEU A 9 -72.05 12.42 -23.39
C LEU A 9 -70.53 12.75 -23.45
N LYS A 10 -69.65 11.87 -23.95
CA LYS A 10 -68.76 12.12 -25.12
C LYS A 10 -67.72 11.00 -25.30
N LYS A 11 -67.76 10.38 -26.50
CA LYS A 11 -66.78 9.44 -27.07
C LYS A 11 -65.53 10.19 -27.53
N TRP A 12 -64.32 9.63 -27.38
CA TRP A 12 -63.21 9.79 -28.32
C TRP A 12 -62.40 8.48 -28.42
N LYS A 13 -62.03 8.10 -29.66
CA LYS A 13 -61.17 6.97 -30.07
C LYS A 13 -59.69 7.45 -30.16
N MET A 14 -58.77 6.48 -30.33
CA MET A 14 -57.35 6.56 -30.74
C MET A 14 -56.33 6.83 -29.62
N CYS A 15 -55.12 6.25 -29.57
CA CYS A 15 -54.26 5.59 -30.57
C CYS A 15 -53.30 4.56 -29.91
N PHE A 16 -52.81 3.62 -30.71
CA PHE A 16 -51.69 2.69 -30.43
C PHE A 16 -50.38 3.44 -30.16
N ILE A 17 -49.59 3.03 -29.15
CA ILE A 17 -48.13 3.06 -29.20
C ILE A 17 -47.58 1.81 -28.48
N THR A 18 -47.06 0.87 -29.26
CA THR A 18 -46.07 -0.12 -28.83
C THR A 18 -44.73 0.58 -28.63
N VAL A 19 -44.12 0.45 -27.44
CA VAL A 19 -42.68 0.70 -27.26
C VAL A 19 -42.02 -0.59 -26.79
N PHE A 20 -41.16 -1.07 -27.66
CA PHE A 20 -40.17 -2.12 -27.44
C PHE A 20 -39.08 -1.53 -26.53
N SER A 21 -38.85 -2.12 -25.35
CA SER A 21 -37.60 -1.91 -24.61
C SER A 21 -37.10 -3.26 -24.13
N GLY A 22 -36.50 -3.99 -25.08
CA GLY A 22 -35.68 -5.14 -24.78
C GLY A 22 -34.58 -4.73 -23.81
N GLY A 23 -34.52 -5.42 -22.67
CA GLY A 23 -33.52 -5.22 -21.66
C GLY A 23 -32.13 -5.50 -22.21
N ILE A 24 -31.28 -4.49 -22.12
CA ILE A 24 -29.83 -4.67 -21.94
C ILE A 24 -29.48 -3.79 -20.75
N PHE A 25 -29.80 -4.28 -19.55
CA PHE A 25 -29.10 -3.84 -18.35
C PHE A 25 -27.70 -4.45 -18.45
N SER A 26 -26.80 -3.76 -19.15
CA SER A 26 -25.37 -3.98 -19.00
C SER A 26 -25.03 -3.61 -17.55
N LEU A 27 -25.01 -4.62 -16.67
CA LEU A 27 -24.41 -4.49 -15.35
C LEU A 27 -22.93 -4.14 -15.58
N LEU A 28 -22.61 -2.86 -15.41
CA LEU A 28 -21.27 -2.42 -15.08
C LEU A 28 -20.93 -3.11 -13.75
N SER A 29 -20.24 -4.25 -13.83
CA SER A 29 -19.49 -4.78 -12.70
C SER A 29 -18.36 -3.79 -12.43
N SER A 30 -18.63 -2.75 -11.64
CA SER A 30 -17.60 -1.98 -10.98
C SER A 30 -16.91 -2.94 -10.01
N TYR A 31 -15.90 -3.65 -10.52
CA TYR A 31 -14.99 -4.45 -9.70
C TYR A 31 -14.35 -3.51 -8.69
N PHE A 32 -14.71 -3.68 -7.42
CA PHE A 32 -14.02 -2.99 -6.34
C PHE A 32 -12.57 -3.46 -6.34
N HIS A 33 -11.64 -2.57 -6.70
CA HIS A 33 -10.24 -2.73 -6.34
C HIS A 33 -10.17 -2.61 -4.82
N VAL A 34 -10.12 -3.75 -4.13
CA VAL A 34 -9.95 -3.76 -2.67
C VAL A 34 -8.51 -3.35 -2.40
N ALA A 35 -8.31 -2.05 -2.19
CA ALA A 35 -7.09 -1.51 -1.61
C ALA A 35 -7.19 -1.69 -0.09
N VAL A 36 -6.49 -2.70 0.45
CA VAL A 36 -6.29 -2.79 1.90
C VAL A 36 -5.10 -1.92 2.23
N ALA A 37 -5.28 -0.99 3.17
CA ALA A 37 -4.23 -0.14 3.69
C ALA A 37 -3.89 -0.56 5.12
N ASP A 38 -2.66 -1.02 5.32
CA ASP A 38 -2.11 -1.41 6.61
C ASP A 38 -1.06 -0.39 7.06
N MET A 39 -0.92 -0.20 8.37
CA MET A 39 0.09 0.67 8.96
C MET A 39 1.14 -0.19 9.65
N ALA A 40 2.38 -0.12 9.19
CA ALA A 40 3.52 -0.74 9.84
C ALA A 40 4.33 0.32 10.62
N LEU A 41 4.71 -0.01 11.86
CA LEU A 41 5.68 0.75 12.63
C LEU A 41 7.04 0.03 12.52
N VAL A 42 8.07 0.73 12.07
CA VAL A 42 9.40 0.15 11.81
C VAL A 42 10.42 0.82 12.71
N HIS A 43 10.98 0.05 13.64
CA HIS A 43 11.94 0.56 14.61
C HIS A 43 13.35 0.60 14.02
N ALA A 44 14.08 1.70 14.25
CA ALA A 44 15.42 1.90 13.69
C ALA A 44 16.46 0.90 14.22
N ASN A 45 16.24 0.35 15.41
CA ASN A 45 17.13 -0.58 16.10
C ASN A 45 16.75 -2.06 15.93
N VAL A 46 15.80 -2.36 15.03
CA VAL A 46 15.42 -3.73 14.67
C VAL A 46 15.87 -4.02 13.24
N VAL A 47 16.64 -5.10 13.07
CA VAL A 47 17.24 -5.47 11.77
C VAL A 47 16.19 -5.92 10.76
N TRP A 48 15.12 -6.59 11.17
CA TRP A 48 14.00 -6.95 10.31
C TRP A 48 12.73 -6.95 11.15
N GLU A 49 11.93 -5.89 11.00
CA GLU A 49 10.61 -5.81 11.58
C GLU A 49 9.64 -6.60 10.70
N MET A 50 9.07 -7.67 11.24
CA MET A 50 7.97 -8.38 10.59
C MET A 50 6.70 -7.53 10.66
N THR A 51 6.02 -7.34 9.53
CA THR A 51 4.72 -6.66 9.49
C THR A 51 3.58 -7.67 9.42
N ASP A 52 2.34 -7.22 9.69
CA ASP A 52 1.14 -8.02 9.49
C ASP A 52 0.70 -8.11 8.00
N VAL A 53 1.46 -7.49 7.09
CA VAL A 53 1.15 -7.48 5.67
C VAL A 53 1.58 -8.79 5.03
N VAL A 54 0.60 -9.58 4.63
CA VAL A 54 0.78 -10.78 3.79
C VAL A 54 0.61 -10.41 2.32
N ILE A 55 1.57 -10.81 1.49
CA ILE A 55 1.59 -10.46 0.07
C ILE A 55 0.48 -11.18 -0.70
N GLN A 56 -0.37 -10.39 -1.35
CA GLN A 56 -1.51 -10.90 -2.11
C GLN A 56 -1.12 -11.27 -3.54
N GLU A 57 -1.75 -12.32 -4.05
CA GLU A 57 -1.57 -12.78 -5.42
C GLU A 57 -1.92 -11.70 -6.45
N ASN A 58 -1.11 -11.63 -7.51
CA ASN A 58 -1.26 -10.66 -8.61
C ASN A 58 -1.52 -9.21 -8.14
N SER A 59 -0.85 -8.78 -7.07
CA SER A 59 -0.99 -7.43 -6.53
C SER A 59 0.17 -6.51 -6.92
N VAL A 60 -0.04 -5.21 -6.72
CA VAL A 60 1.02 -4.21 -6.59
C VAL A 60 1.01 -3.73 -5.15
N VAL A 61 2.17 -3.82 -4.50
CA VAL A 61 2.40 -3.29 -3.16
C VAL A 61 2.92 -1.87 -3.31
N SER A 62 2.19 -0.90 -2.78
CA SER A 62 2.59 0.51 -2.73
C SER A 62 2.80 0.92 -1.28
N TRP A 63 3.69 1.88 -1.05
CA TRP A 63 3.94 2.41 0.29
C TRP A 63 4.10 3.93 0.29
N ASN A 64 3.81 4.51 1.45
CA ASN A 64 4.06 5.91 1.75
C ASN A 64 4.39 6.07 3.23
N VAL A 65 5.51 6.70 3.54
CA VAL A 65 5.93 7.03 4.91
C VAL A 65 5.24 8.31 5.37
N GLU A 66 4.81 8.35 6.62
CA GLU A 66 4.18 9.55 7.20
C GLU A 66 5.15 10.75 7.12
N LYS A 67 4.62 11.92 6.74
CA LYS A 67 5.42 13.13 6.62
C LYS A 67 6.03 13.50 7.97
N ASP A 68 7.24 14.07 7.94
CA ASP A 68 7.99 14.53 9.12
C ASP A 68 8.40 13.40 10.08
N ASN A 69 8.17 12.14 9.70
CA ASN A 69 8.61 10.98 10.46
C ASN A 69 10.04 10.63 10.08
N VAL A 70 10.91 10.56 11.10
CA VAL A 70 12.36 10.46 10.93
C VAL A 70 12.91 9.41 11.88
N TRP A 71 14.06 8.87 11.50
CA TRP A 71 14.88 7.96 12.30
C TRP A 71 16.36 8.28 12.10
N SER A 72 17.23 7.68 12.90
CA SER A 72 18.68 7.94 12.81
C SER A 72 19.46 6.65 12.98
N PHE A 73 20.39 6.37 12.08
CA PHE A 73 21.41 5.32 12.24
C PHE A 73 22.61 5.77 13.10
N ASN A 74 22.69 7.06 13.43
CA ASN A 74 23.77 7.60 14.25
C ASN A 74 23.32 8.93 14.88
N PRO A 75 22.70 8.91 16.06
CA PRO A 75 22.16 10.11 16.70
C PRO A 75 23.23 11.13 17.11
N ASP A 76 24.51 10.73 17.20
CA ASP A 76 25.61 11.66 17.46
C ASP A 76 25.90 12.55 16.23
N LEU A 77 25.75 11.99 15.01
CA LEU A 77 25.93 12.72 13.75
C LEU A 77 24.63 13.31 13.18
N TYR A 78 23.51 12.62 13.41
CA TYR A 78 22.18 12.97 12.92
C TYR A 78 21.18 12.99 14.10
N PRO A 79 21.30 13.96 15.02
CA PRO A 79 20.45 14.02 16.22
C PRO A 79 18.98 14.27 15.89
N GLU A 80 18.69 14.99 14.82
CA GLU A 80 17.32 15.23 14.32
C GLU A 80 16.83 14.11 13.39
N GLY A 81 17.66 13.10 13.13
CA GLY A 81 17.38 12.03 12.18
C GLY A 81 17.39 12.46 10.72
N HIS A 82 16.92 11.54 9.87
CA HIS A 82 16.74 11.71 8.43
C HIS A 82 15.48 10.96 7.97
N SER A 83 15.05 11.23 6.73
CA SER A 83 13.89 10.55 6.14
C SER A 83 14.19 9.08 5.79
N ALA A 84 13.14 8.39 5.36
CA ALA A 84 13.20 7.04 4.85
C ALA A 84 14.00 6.90 3.53
N ASP A 85 14.32 7.99 2.84
CA ASP A 85 15.20 7.94 1.66
C ASP A 85 16.68 7.75 2.04
N GLY A 86 17.01 7.88 3.32
CA GLY A 86 18.38 7.82 3.81
C GLY A 86 19.18 9.07 3.44
N ILE A 87 20.50 8.92 3.49
CA ILE A 87 21.46 9.97 3.11
C ILE A 87 22.17 9.60 1.81
N PRO A 88 22.72 10.57 1.04
CA PRO A 88 23.37 10.29 -0.25
C PRO A 88 24.79 9.67 -0.11
N VAL A 89 24.90 8.64 0.72
CA VAL A 89 26.10 7.82 0.95
C VAL A 89 25.69 6.37 0.77
N LEU A 90 26.40 5.64 -0.07
CA LEU A 90 26.06 4.25 -0.40
C LEU A 90 26.55 3.29 0.69
N ALA A 91 25.68 2.34 1.02
CA ALA A 91 25.91 1.29 1.97
C ALA A 91 26.98 0.30 1.48
N LEU A 92 27.87 -0.10 2.39
CA LEU A 92 28.93 -1.07 2.13
C LEU A 92 28.41 -2.51 2.23
N ILE A 93 29.27 -3.48 1.91
CA ILE A 93 28.98 -4.89 2.13
C ILE A 93 28.60 -5.17 3.60
N ASN A 94 27.63 -6.06 3.82
CA ASN A 94 27.05 -6.41 5.14
C ASN A 94 26.10 -5.37 5.74
N TYR A 95 25.81 -4.28 5.03
CA TYR A 95 24.59 -3.53 5.29
C TYR A 95 23.37 -4.34 4.82
N VAL A 96 22.19 -3.97 5.30
CA VAL A 96 20.91 -4.58 4.91
C VAL A 96 20.72 -4.62 3.39
N LEU A 97 21.10 -3.55 2.69
CA LEU A 97 21.08 -3.49 1.23
C LEU A 97 22.28 -2.71 0.69
N THR A 98 23.31 -3.45 0.30
CA THR A 98 24.54 -2.92 -0.33
C THR A 98 24.22 -2.03 -1.54
N ASP A 99 25.06 -1.02 -1.77
CA ASP A 99 24.97 -0.07 -2.90
C ASP A 99 23.69 0.78 -2.92
N GLN A 100 22.92 0.80 -1.84
CA GLN A 100 21.80 1.72 -1.64
C GLN A 100 22.11 2.75 -0.55
N PRO A 101 21.42 3.90 -0.50
CA PRO A 101 21.60 4.91 0.54
C PRO A 101 21.56 4.33 1.97
N ILE A 102 22.53 4.72 2.81
CA ILE A 102 22.53 4.39 4.24
C ILE A 102 21.34 5.07 4.93
N GLY A 103 20.70 4.36 5.85
CA GLY A 103 19.53 4.85 6.58
C GLY A 103 18.23 4.81 5.77
N MET A 104 18.25 4.30 4.54
CA MET A 104 17.05 4.14 3.73
C MET A 104 16.11 3.07 4.30
N LEU A 105 14.79 3.23 4.12
CA LEU A 105 13.82 2.16 4.36
C LEU A 105 13.96 1.08 3.28
N VAL A 106 14.09 -0.16 3.72
CA VAL A 106 14.28 -1.34 2.89
C VAL A 106 13.17 -2.35 3.19
N GLY A 107 12.67 -2.99 2.14
CA GLY A 107 11.71 -4.09 2.24
C GLY A 107 12.32 -5.43 1.89
N ARG A 108 11.75 -6.50 2.44
CA ARG A 108 12.03 -7.89 2.06
C ARG A 108 10.75 -8.71 2.09
N PHE A 109 10.51 -9.53 1.07
CA PHE A 109 9.41 -10.50 1.08
C PHE A 109 9.90 -11.82 1.70
N GLY A 110 9.22 -12.28 2.75
CA GLY A 110 9.57 -13.50 3.47
C GLY A 110 10.88 -13.42 4.27
N ASP A 111 11.19 -14.51 4.97
CA ASP A 111 12.37 -14.59 5.86
C ASP A 111 13.69 -14.55 5.09
N CYS A 112 13.70 -15.08 3.86
CA CYS A 112 14.90 -15.26 3.03
C CYS A 112 14.70 -14.77 1.60
N GLY A 113 13.63 -14.04 1.32
CA GLY A 113 13.32 -13.63 -0.05
C GLY A 113 14.04 -12.35 -0.46
N ARG A 114 13.53 -11.76 -1.53
CA ARG A 114 14.17 -10.63 -2.22
C ARG A 114 14.08 -9.35 -1.38
N THR A 115 15.22 -8.72 -1.18
CA THR A 115 15.33 -7.38 -0.59
C THR A 115 15.21 -6.30 -1.67
N PHE A 116 14.59 -5.17 -1.38
CA PHE A 116 14.39 -4.08 -2.33
C PHE A 116 14.38 -2.69 -1.65
N PRO A 117 14.84 -1.64 -2.34
CA PRO A 117 14.80 -0.29 -1.81
C PRO A 117 13.36 0.21 -1.75
N MET A 118 12.97 0.84 -0.63
CA MET A 118 11.64 1.43 -0.49
C MET A 118 11.68 2.95 -0.46
N GLY A 119 12.56 3.56 0.33
CA GLY A 119 12.55 5.02 0.49
C GLY A 119 11.25 5.53 1.12
N SER A 120 10.97 6.82 0.96
CA SER A 120 9.77 7.47 1.53
C SER A 120 8.46 7.08 0.87
N ASN A 121 8.48 6.69 -0.41
CA ASN A 121 7.29 6.24 -1.14
C ASN A 121 7.69 5.43 -2.37
N GLY A 122 6.77 4.60 -2.86
CA GLY A 122 6.99 3.86 -4.09
C GLY A 122 6.00 2.71 -4.26
N SER A 123 6.30 1.84 -5.21
CA SER A 123 5.55 0.60 -5.42
C SER A 123 6.42 -0.49 -6.03
N ILE A 124 6.03 -1.73 -5.81
CA ILE A 124 6.69 -2.91 -6.34
C ILE A 124 5.65 -3.98 -6.67
N ARG A 125 5.93 -4.74 -7.74
CA ARG A 125 5.17 -5.95 -8.05
C ARG A 125 5.88 -7.15 -7.42
N PRO A 126 5.23 -7.91 -6.52
CA PRO A 126 5.76 -9.17 -6.04
C PRO A 126 5.90 -10.18 -7.19
N LEU A 127 6.88 -11.08 -7.07
CA LEU A 127 7.03 -12.24 -7.93
C LEU A 127 6.06 -13.35 -7.47
N PRO A 128 5.69 -14.30 -8.36
CA PRO A 128 4.80 -15.41 -7.97
C PRO A 128 5.29 -16.23 -6.77
N ALA A 129 6.62 -16.37 -6.61
CA ALA A 129 7.20 -17.09 -5.48
C ALA A 129 7.18 -16.30 -4.15
N GLU A 130 6.75 -15.04 -4.17
CA GLU A 130 6.66 -14.15 -3.00
C GLU A 130 5.21 -14.01 -2.51
N GLU A 131 4.24 -14.61 -3.21
CA GLU A 131 2.82 -14.59 -2.84
C GLU A 131 2.60 -15.42 -1.57
N GLY A 132 1.83 -14.89 -0.61
CA GLY A 132 1.58 -15.52 0.69
C GLY A 132 2.68 -15.30 1.73
N GLU A 133 3.81 -14.68 1.37
CA GLU A 133 4.88 -14.32 2.31
C GLU A 133 4.53 -13.05 3.10
N PHE A 134 5.20 -12.84 4.23
CA PHE A 134 5.11 -11.59 4.99
C PHE A 134 6.05 -10.52 4.43
N LEU A 135 5.65 -9.25 4.53
CA LEU A 135 6.57 -8.13 4.31
C LEU A 135 7.38 -7.84 5.58
N TYR A 136 8.69 -7.79 5.43
CA TYR A 136 9.64 -7.34 6.45
C TYR A 136 10.20 -5.97 6.07
N LEU A 137 10.42 -5.12 7.07
CA LEU A 137 10.95 -3.77 6.89
C LEU A 137 12.20 -3.54 7.75
N SER A 138 13.13 -2.74 7.25
CA SER A 138 14.36 -2.40 7.98
C SER A 138 14.91 -1.04 7.56
N MET A 139 15.72 -0.46 8.43
CA MET A 139 16.70 0.56 8.05
C MET A 139 17.85 -0.07 7.26
N ASN A 140 18.40 0.65 6.28
CA ASN A 140 19.61 0.25 5.58
C ASN A 140 20.85 0.59 6.41
N ASP A 141 21.23 -0.29 7.32
CA ASP A 141 22.39 -0.12 8.18
C ASP A 141 23.19 -1.41 8.32
N ASP A 142 24.36 -1.31 8.95
CA ASP A 142 25.31 -2.38 9.18
C ASP A 142 24.76 -3.46 10.12
N ILE A 143 24.46 -4.63 9.54
CA ILE A 143 23.82 -5.74 10.26
C ILE A 143 24.69 -6.26 11.40
N ILE A 144 26.02 -6.26 11.20
CA ILE A 144 26.97 -6.90 12.13
C ILE A 144 27.87 -5.90 12.87
N GLY A 145 27.79 -4.62 12.54
CA GLY A 145 28.58 -3.55 13.17
C GLY A 145 30.05 -3.59 12.78
N ASN A 146 30.36 -3.89 11.51
CA ASN A 146 31.72 -3.83 10.95
C ASN A 146 32.27 -2.41 10.78
N TYR A 147 31.42 -1.42 10.55
CA TYR A 147 31.78 -0.05 10.17
C TYR A 147 31.30 0.99 11.20
N GLY A 148 30.70 0.52 12.30
CA GLY A 148 30.10 1.34 13.34
C GLY A 148 29.52 0.46 14.44
N LYS A 149 28.46 0.92 15.10
CA LYS A 149 27.75 0.11 16.11
C LYS A 149 26.60 -0.71 15.50
N GLY A 150 26.34 -0.53 14.20
CA GLY A 150 25.16 -1.07 13.52
C GLY A 150 23.88 -0.63 14.24
N PHE A 151 22.89 -1.51 14.26
CA PHE A 151 21.56 -1.24 14.85
C PHE A 151 21.53 -0.87 16.34
N LYS A 152 22.65 -0.95 17.07
CA LYS A 152 22.70 -0.77 18.53
C LYS A 152 22.55 0.67 18.99
N ASP A 153 22.91 1.65 18.17
CA ASP A 153 22.72 3.08 18.48
C ASP A 153 21.69 3.77 17.59
N ASN A 154 20.98 3.01 16.76
CA ASN A 154 19.90 3.53 15.96
C ASN A 154 18.72 3.97 16.84
N THR A 155 18.07 5.07 16.47
CA THR A 155 16.97 5.66 17.24
C THR A 155 15.82 6.12 16.35
N GLY A 156 14.63 6.20 16.94
CA GLY A 156 13.40 6.56 16.22
C GLY A 156 12.71 5.37 15.56
N ALA A 157 11.63 5.68 14.86
CA ALA A 157 10.81 4.71 14.13
C ALA A 157 10.05 5.39 13.00
N LEU A 158 9.77 4.63 11.94
CA LEU A 158 8.96 5.08 10.81
C LEU A 158 7.56 4.46 10.86
N LYS A 159 6.54 5.25 10.55
CA LYS A 159 5.18 4.79 10.25
C LYS A 159 5.00 4.73 8.75
N VAL A 160 4.76 3.53 8.24
CA VAL A 160 4.67 3.23 6.82
C VAL A 160 3.25 2.77 6.52
N GLN A 161 2.54 3.55 5.70
CA GLN A 161 1.29 3.10 5.12
C GLN A 161 1.61 2.19 3.93
N ILE A 162 1.09 0.98 3.95
CA ILE A 162 1.27 -0.02 2.90
C ILE A 162 -0.09 -0.31 2.30
N THR A 163 -0.18 -0.32 0.97
CA THR A 163 -1.41 -0.59 0.25
C THR A 163 -1.18 -1.68 -0.79
N GLN A 164 -2.06 -2.67 -0.85
CA GLN A 164 -2.02 -3.70 -1.90
C GLN A 164 -3.19 -3.51 -2.86
N THR A 165 -2.90 -3.40 -4.15
CA THR A 165 -3.93 -3.29 -5.20
C THR A 165 -3.82 -4.47 -6.15
N ARG A 166 -4.85 -5.32 -6.18
CA ARG A 166 -4.94 -6.41 -7.16
C ARG A 166 -4.94 -5.86 -8.58
N LYS A 167 -4.16 -6.49 -9.46
CA LYS A 167 -4.19 -6.26 -10.90
C LYS A 167 -4.96 -7.40 -11.56
N ASP A 168 -5.63 -7.09 -12.67
CA ASP A 168 -6.28 -8.07 -13.53
C ASP A 168 -5.28 -8.64 -14.55
#